data_AF-A0A7C5G0W8-F1
#
_entry.id   AF-A0A7C5G0W8-F1
#
_cell.length_a   1.000
_cell.length_b   1.000
_cell.length_c   1.000
_cell.angle_alpha   90.00
_cell.angle_beta   90.00
_cell.angle_gamma   90.00
#
_symmetry.space_group_name_H-M   'P 1'
#
loop_
_entity.id
_entity.type
_entity.pdbx_description
1 polymer ?
#
loop_
_entity_poly.entity_id
_entity_poly.type
_entity_poly.pdbx_seq_one_letter_code
_entity_poly.pdbx_strand_id
1 'polypeptide(L)'
;MNKKVFHFLIFFFIFLLFYSCFAQDSNGENGANVDETTRSLLSFLNTIYTFVIRLTIVISILRIIWGGITYLFSVGEIVQVSEAKNMIVDAILGLAVALTSYTFLSLLGLTPP
;
A
#
# COMPACT_ATOMS: atom_id res chain seq x y z
N MET A 1 -5.56 -26.79 12.76
CA MET A 1 -5.24 -25.48 12.13
C MET A 1 -3.87 -25.58 11.48
N ASN A 2 -3.77 -25.32 10.17
CA ASN A 2 -2.50 -25.44 9.46
C ASN A 2 -1.52 -24.42 10.04
N LYS A 3 -0.36 -24.85 10.55
CA LYS A 3 0.60 -23.99 11.29
C LYS A 3 1.00 -22.71 10.52
N LYS A 4 0.90 -22.73 9.18
CA LYS A 4 1.17 -21.62 8.27
C LYS A 4 0.11 -20.50 8.33
N VAL A 5 -1.15 -20.88 8.49
CA VAL A 5 -2.29 -19.94 8.59
C VAL A 5 -2.27 -19.20 9.93
N PHE A 6 -1.83 -19.88 10.99
CA PHE A 6 -1.74 -19.28 12.33
C PHE A 6 -0.63 -18.21 12.43
N HIS A 7 0.52 -18.43 11.80
CA HIS A 7 1.61 -17.44 11.76
C HIS A 7 1.25 -16.20 10.93
N PHE A 8 0.49 -16.36 9.84
CA PHE A 8 -0.02 -15.24 9.03
C PHE A 8 -0.94 -14.31 9.83
N LEU A 9 -1.75 -14.90 10.71
CA LEU A 9 -2.74 -14.19 11.51
C LEU A 9 -2.08 -13.39 12.65
N ILE A 10 -0.98 -13.90 13.21
CA ILE A 10 -0.15 -13.22 14.21
C ILE A 10 0.66 -12.06 13.60
N PHE A 11 1.19 -12.23 12.39
CA PHE A 11 1.90 -11.17 11.67
C PHE A 11 0.98 -9.99 11.35
N PHE A 12 -0.26 -10.26 10.94
CA PHE A 12 -1.30 -9.26 10.73
C PHE A 12 -1.70 -8.55 12.02
N PHE A 13 -1.77 -9.27 13.15
CA PHE A 13 -2.10 -8.72 14.46
C PHE A 13 -0.99 -7.82 15.05
N ILE A 14 0.29 -8.15 14.81
CA ILE A 14 1.45 -7.33 15.19
C ILE A 14 1.57 -6.06 14.31
N PHE A 15 1.25 -6.15 13.03
CA PHE A 15 1.17 -4.98 12.13
C PHE A 15 0.07 -3.99 12.55
N LEU A 16 -1.03 -4.52 13.10
CA LEU A 16 -2.14 -3.75 13.69
C LEU A 16 -1.73 -3.00 14.97
N LEU A 17 -0.82 -3.59 15.77
CA LEU A 17 -0.28 -2.95 16.97
C LEU A 17 0.80 -1.91 16.66
N PHE A 18 1.54 -2.06 15.57
CA PHE A 18 2.52 -1.06 15.08
C PHE A 18 1.87 0.15 14.40
N TYR A 19 0.58 0.07 14.08
CA TYR A 19 -0.16 1.14 13.41
C TYR A 19 -0.23 2.45 14.24
N SER A 20 -0.27 2.33 15.57
CA SER A 20 -0.38 3.46 16.49
C SER A 20 0.86 4.38 16.53
N CYS A 21 1.98 3.98 15.91
CA CYS A 21 3.26 4.72 15.95
C CYS A 21 3.58 5.51 14.66
N PHE A 22 2.74 5.47 13.62
CA PHE A 22 2.85 6.39 12.47
C PHE A 22 2.32 7.78 12.86
N ALA A 23 3.01 8.37 13.84
CA ALA A 23 2.87 9.71 14.33
C ALA A 23 3.46 10.71 13.34
N GLN A 24 2.72 11.79 13.19
CA GLN A 24 2.90 13.00 12.40
C GLN A 24 4.22 13.72 12.74
N ASP A 25 5.01 14.09 11.73
CA ASP A 25 5.86 15.28 11.79
C ASP A 25 5.62 16.12 10.53
N SER A 26 5.00 17.28 10.75
CA SER A 26 4.71 18.27 9.73
C SER A 26 5.73 19.39 9.83
N ASN A 27 6.97 19.14 9.40
CA ASN A 27 7.95 20.19 9.22
C ASN A 27 8.40 20.26 7.77
N GLY A 28 7.72 21.14 7.03
CA GLY A 28 8.02 21.49 5.65
C GLY A 28 7.46 22.87 5.35
N GLU A 29 8.09 23.90 5.94
CA GLU A 29 7.98 25.27 5.46
C GLU A 29 8.53 25.34 4.04
N ASN A 30 7.77 25.89 3.08
CA ASN A 30 8.29 26.65 1.94
C ASN A 30 7.16 27.42 1.23
N GLY A 31 7.09 28.71 1.54
CA GLY A 31 7.06 29.77 0.54
C GLY A 31 5.92 29.83 -0.48
N ALA A 32 4.70 30.11 -0.03
CA ALA A 32 3.76 30.99 -0.73
C ALA A 32 2.75 31.50 0.30
N ASN A 33 2.15 32.67 0.07
CA ASN A 33 1.05 33.20 0.90
C ASN A 33 -0.20 32.31 0.74
N VAL A 34 -0.14 31.09 1.23
CA VAL A 34 -1.23 30.14 1.22
C VAL A 34 -1.93 30.26 2.56
N ASP A 35 -3.20 30.63 2.51
CA ASP A 35 -4.09 30.77 3.66
C ASP A 35 -3.90 29.63 4.67
N GLU A 36 -3.90 29.94 5.97
CA GLU A 36 -3.69 28.99 7.07
C GLU A 36 -4.60 27.76 6.95
N THR A 37 -5.81 27.95 6.42
CA THR A 37 -6.77 26.89 6.10
C THR A 37 -6.19 25.85 5.13
N THR A 38 -5.46 26.29 4.11
CA THR A 38 -4.92 25.40 3.07
C THR A 38 -3.71 24.63 3.57
N ARG A 39 -2.87 25.22 4.44
CA ARG A 39 -1.76 24.48 5.09
C ARG A 39 -2.27 23.32 5.95
N SER A 40 -3.34 23.56 6.71
CA SER A 40 -4.01 22.52 7.50
C SER A 40 -4.56 21.39 6.62
N LEU A 41 -5.23 21.75 5.51
CA LEU A 41 -5.76 20.77 4.55
C LEU A 41 -4.64 19.95 3.88
N LEU A 42 -3.54 20.58 3.50
CA LEU A 42 -2.40 19.90 2.87
C LEU A 42 -1.71 18.92 3.83
N SER A 43 -1.50 19.32 5.10
CA SER A 43 -0.92 18.45 6.13
C SER A 43 -1.81 17.23 6.41
N PHE A 44 -3.11 17.45 6.49
CA PHE A 44 -4.09 16.38 6.67
C PHE A 44 -4.10 15.40 5.48
N LEU A 45 -4.12 15.92 4.25
CA LEU A 45 -4.07 15.10 3.04
C LEU A 45 -2.77 14.31 2.93
N ASN A 46 -1.63 14.90 3.28
CA ASN A 46 -0.35 14.21 3.27
C ASN A 46 -0.36 13.02 4.25
N THR A 47 -0.86 13.24 5.47
CA THR A 47 -0.95 12.18 6.49
C THR A 47 -1.79 10.99 6.00
N ILE A 48 -2.93 11.27 5.37
CA ILE A 48 -3.79 10.23 4.78
C ILE A 48 -3.10 9.55 3.59
N TYR A 49 -2.47 10.33 2.73
CA TYR A 49 -1.80 9.83 1.54
C TYR A 49 -0.70 8.83 1.88
N THR A 50 0.21 9.24 2.77
CA THR A 50 1.34 8.42 3.22
C THR A 50 0.84 7.18 3.96
N PHE A 51 -0.30 7.26 4.66
CA PHE A 51 -0.93 6.08 5.25
C PHE A 51 -1.45 5.09 4.17
N VAL A 52 -2.20 5.56 3.19
CA VAL A 52 -2.81 4.71 2.15
C VAL A 52 -1.76 4.03 1.28
N ILE A 53 -0.68 4.73 0.91
CA ILE A 53 0.42 4.14 0.12
C ILE A 53 1.09 2.99 0.88
N ARG A 54 1.43 3.20 2.15
CA ARG A 54 2.05 2.15 2.98
C ARG A 54 1.16 0.92 3.09
N LEU A 55 -0.15 1.13 3.28
CA LEU A 55 -1.10 0.03 3.37
C LEU A 55 -1.23 -0.73 2.04
N THR A 56 -1.30 0.00 0.93
CA THR A 56 -1.45 -0.58 -0.41
C THR A 56 -0.27 -1.46 -0.78
N ILE A 57 0.96 -1.03 -0.50
CA ILE A 57 2.17 -1.80 -0.77
C ILE A 57 2.13 -3.15 -0.05
N VAL A 58 1.76 -3.14 1.24
CA VAL A 58 1.68 -4.38 2.05
C VAL A 58 0.62 -5.32 1.48
N ILE A 59 -0.56 -4.81 1.13
CA ILE A 59 -1.66 -5.63 0.61
C ILE A 59 -1.32 -6.22 -0.76
N SER A 60 -0.68 -5.45 -1.65
CA SER A 60 -0.23 -5.95 -2.95
C SER A 60 0.74 -7.12 -2.81
N ILE A 61 1.70 -7.03 -1.88
CA ILE A 61 2.66 -8.13 -1.63
C ILE A 61 1.93 -9.40 -1.16
N LEU A 62 0.95 -9.26 -0.27
CA LEU A 62 0.16 -10.39 0.23
C LEU A 62 -0.62 -11.10 -0.89
N ARG A 63 -1.24 -10.32 -1.79
CA ARG A 63 -1.99 -10.85 -2.93
C ARG A 63 -1.08 -11.55 -3.94
N ILE A 64 0.12 -11.02 -4.21
CA ILE A 64 1.11 -11.67 -5.07
C ILE A 64 1.53 -13.03 -4.50
N ILE A 65 1.78 -13.12 -3.20
CA ILE A 65 2.19 -14.37 -2.55
C ILE A 65 1.10 -15.44 -2.67
N TRP A 66 -0.16 -15.09 -2.40
CA TRP A 66 -1.26 -16.03 -2.57
C TRP A 66 -1.46 -16.45 -4.02
N GLY A 67 -1.34 -15.51 -4.96
CA GLY A 67 -1.46 -15.81 -6.40
C GLY A 67 -0.34 -16.74 -6.86
N GLY A 68 0.88 -16.52 -6.38
CA GLY A 68 2.03 -17.39 -6.66
C GLY A 68 1.89 -18.79 -6.06
N ILE A 69 1.40 -18.91 -4.83
CA ILE A 69 1.12 -20.21 -4.21
C ILE A 69 0.07 -20.95 -5.05
N THR A 70 -1.07 -20.33 -5.34
CA THR A 70 -2.10 -20.95 -6.17
C THR A 70 -1.54 -21.36 -7.52
N TYR A 71 -0.81 -20.48 -8.21
CA TYR A 71 -0.18 -20.78 -9.50
C TYR A 71 0.70 -22.05 -9.48
N LEU A 72 1.49 -22.23 -8.43
CA LEU A 72 2.39 -23.38 -8.29
C LEU A 72 1.66 -24.69 -7.93
N PHE A 73 0.55 -24.61 -7.19
CA PHE A 73 -0.24 -25.78 -6.79
C PHE A 73 -1.36 -26.15 -7.78
N SER A 74 -1.70 -25.27 -8.74
CA SER A 74 -2.72 -25.49 -9.78
C SER A 74 -2.31 -26.49 -10.88
N VAL A 75 -1.42 -27.44 -10.59
CA VAL A 75 -0.89 -28.39 -11.57
C VAL A 75 -2.03 -29.26 -12.12
N GLY A 76 -2.48 -28.95 -13.34
CA GLY A 76 -3.45 -29.75 -14.10
C GLY A 76 -4.78 -29.06 -14.42
N GLU A 77 -5.11 -27.93 -13.79
CA GLU A 77 -6.38 -27.22 -14.04
C GLU A 77 -6.15 -25.83 -14.64
N ILE A 78 -6.47 -25.67 -15.93
CA ILE A 78 -6.25 -24.43 -16.70
C ILE A 78 -6.95 -23.22 -16.06
N VAL A 79 -8.10 -23.44 -15.43
CA VAL A 79 -8.90 -22.40 -14.77
C VAL A 79 -8.13 -21.81 -13.58
N GLN A 80 -7.63 -22.65 -12.67
CA GLN A 80 -6.91 -22.18 -11.49
C GLN A 80 -5.56 -21.51 -11.83
N VAL A 81 -4.92 -21.94 -12.91
CA VAL A 81 -3.69 -21.29 -13.41
C VAL A 81 -4.00 -19.90 -13.97
N SER A 82 -5.10 -19.74 -14.70
CA SER A 82 -5.54 -18.46 -15.26
C SER A 82 -5.93 -17.47 -14.16
N GLU A 83 -6.72 -17.92 -13.18
CA GLU A 83 -7.13 -17.10 -12.05
C GLU A 83 -5.94 -16.63 -11.20
N ALA A 84 -4.98 -17.53 -10.95
CA ALA A 84 -3.77 -17.17 -10.21
C ALA A 84 -2.95 -16.08 -10.93
N LYS A 85 -2.86 -16.14 -12.26
CA LYS A 85 -2.21 -15.09 -13.06
C LYS A 85 -2.95 -13.76 -12.97
N ASN A 86 -4.27 -13.77 -13.12
CA ASN A 86 -5.08 -12.55 -13.00
C ASN A 86 -4.91 -11.91 -11.62
N MET A 87 -4.88 -12.72 -10.55
CA MET A 87 -4.68 -12.21 -9.20
C MET A 87 -3.30 -11.55 -9.00
N ILE A 88 -2.25 -12.07 -9.65
CA ILE A 88 -0.92 -11.45 -9.64
C ILE A 88 -0.93 -10.14 -10.46
N VAL A 89 -1.54 -10.15 -11.64
CA VAL A 89 -1.64 -8.96 -12.52
C VAL A 89 -2.39 -7.84 -11.83
N ASP A 90 -3.53 -8.14 -11.20
CA ASP A 90 -4.33 -7.16 -10.46
C ASP A 90 -3.55 -6.56 -9.29
N ALA A 91 -2.76 -7.38 -8.58
CA ALA A 91 -1.92 -6.91 -7.49
C ALA A 91 -0.77 -6.01 -7.97
N ILE A 92 -0.18 -6.32 -9.13
CA ILE A 92 0.84 -5.49 -9.78
C ILE A 92 0.23 -4.18 -10.28
N LEU A 93 -0.96 -4.21 -10.89
CA LEU A 93 -1.67 -3.01 -11.33
C LEU A 93 -1.99 -2.09 -10.15
N GLY A 94 -2.50 -2.62 -9.04
CA GLY A 94 -2.74 -1.85 -7.82
C GLY A 94 -1.47 -1.20 -7.27
N LEU A 95 -0.35 -1.92 -7.30
CA LEU A 95 0.95 -1.39 -6.89
C LEU A 95 1.45 -0.31 -7.86
N ALA A 96 1.34 -0.53 -9.17
CA ALA A 96 1.75 0.42 -10.18
C ALA A 96 0.97 1.74 -10.10
N VAL A 97 -0.33 1.69 -9.83
CA VAL A 97 -1.16 2.88 -9.61
C VAL A 97 -0.69 3.65 -8.36
N ALA A 98 -0.38 2.95 -7.27
CA ALA A 98 0.15 3.58 -6.06
C ALA A 98 1.49 4.29 -6.31
N LEU A 99 2.42 3.65 -7.02
CA LEU A 99 3.70 4.27 -7.38
C LEU A 99 3.52 5.45 -8.32
N THR A 100 2.62 5.33 -9.31
CA THR A 100 2.35 6.41 -10.26
C THR A 100 1.79 7.63 -9.54
N SER A 101 0.90 7.42 -8.56
CA SER A 101 0.38 8.49 -7.71
C SER A 101 1.49 9.27 -7.00
N TYR A 102 2.50 8.57 -6.48
CA TYR A 102 3.66 9.21 -5.80
C TYR A 102 4.48 10.05 -6.78
N THR A 103 4.78 9.49 -7.95
CA THR A 103 5.53 10.22 -8.98
C THR A 103 4.78 11.43 -9.52
N PHE A 104 3.45 11.36 -9.61
CA PHE A 104 2.62 12.46 -10.11
C PHE A 104 2.59 13.64 -9.12
N LEU A 105 2.53 13.38 -7.82
CA LEU A 105 2.65 14.42 -6.77
C LEU A 105 4.03 15.08 -6.79
N SER A 106 5.09 14.29 -6.93
CA SER A 106 6.46 14.79 -7.05
C SER A 106 6.67 15.64 -8.32
N LEU A 107 5.99 15.33 -9.41
CA LEU A 107 6.06 16.09 -10.67
C LEU A 107 5.44 17.48 -10.53
N LEU A 108 4.41 17.63 -9.69
CA LEU A 108 3.74 18.91 -9.41
C LEU A 108 4.52 19.80 -8.41
N GLY A 109 5.71 19.38 -7.95
CA GLY A 109 6.54 20.16 -7.04
C GLY A 109 6.07 20.16 -5.58
N LEU A 110 5.04 19.38 -5.26
CA LEU A 110 4.57 19.13 -3.90
C LEU A 110 5.23 17.85 -3.42
N THR A 111 6.50 17.91 -3.05
CA THR A 111 7.21 16.75 -2.48
C THR A 111 6.62 16.47 -1.10
N PRO A 112 5.88 15.36 -0.89
CA PRO A 112 5.50 14.99 0.47
C PRO A 112 6.78 14.61 1.25
N PRO A 113 7.01 15.11 2.47
CA PRO A 113 8.07 14.60 3.35
C PRO A 113 7.92 13.09 3.63
#